data_AF-A0A6I3SPU6-F1
#
_entry.id   AF-A0A6I3SPU6-F1
#
_cell.length_a   1.000
_cell.length_b   1.000
_cell.length_c   1.000
_cell.angle_alpha   90.00
_cell.angle_beta   90.00
_cell.angle_gamma   90.00
#
_symmetry.space_group_name_H-M   'P 1'
#
loop_
_entity.id
_entity.type
_entity.pdbx_description
1 polymer ?
#
loop_
_entity_poly.entity_id
_entity_poly.type
_entity_poly.pdbx_seq_one_letter_code
_entity_poly.pdbx_strand_id
1 'polypeptide(L)'
;MLARAIHGESRGEPYEGQVAVGAVILNRSKHPSFPNSVNGVIFQPGAFTAVDDGQIWTPMPDDASAVKAARDALAGWDPTGGCIYYWNPATATSQWIWSRPVVKTIGKHYFAK
;
A
#
# COMPACT_ATOMS: atom_id res chain seq x y z
N MET A 1 -5.86 6.92 9.37
CA MET A 1 -4.57 7.00 8.64
C MET A 1 -4.47 5.93 7.56
N LEU A 2 -4.55 4.64 7.90
CA LEU A 2 -4.47 3.54 6.92
C LEU A 2 -5.33 3.74 5.66
N ALA A 3 -6.63 4.03 5.81
CA ALA A 3 -7.52 4.25 4.67
C ALA A 3 -7.09 5.40 3.76
N ARG A 4 -6.50 6.47 4.30
CA ARG A 4 -6.01 7.60 3.50
C ARG A 4 -4.77 7.24 2.70
N ALA A 5 -3.85 6.49 3.30
CA ALA A 5 -2.69 5.93 2.59
C ALA A 5 -3.14 4.99 1.47
N ILE A 6 -4.06 4.06 1.75
CA ILE A 6 -4.65 3.17 0.73
C ILE A 6 -5.27 4.00 -0.40
N HIS A 7 -6.08 5.02 -0.07
CA HIS A 7 -6.71 5.85 -1.08
C HIS A 7 -5.71 6.54 -2.00
N GLY A 8 -4.66 7.16 -1.45
CA GLY A 8 -3.64 7.84 -2.25
C GLY A 8 -2.88 6.92 -3.20
N GLU A 9 -2.62 5.69 -2.77
CA GLU A 9 -1.80 4.73 -3.54
C GLU A 9 -2.60 3.90 -4.54
N SER A 10 -3.89 3.70 -4.30
CA SER A 10 -4.70 2.72 -5.05
C SER A 10 -6.02 3.28 -5.57
N ARG A 11 -6.14 4.62 -5.66
CA ARG A 11 -7.30 5.24 -6.31
C ARG A 11 -7.39 4.80 -7.76
N GLY A 12 -8.54 4.25 -8.14
CA GLY A 12 -8.79 3.71 -9.48
C GLY A 12 -8.29 2.29 -9.71
N GLU A 13 -7.67 1.66 -8.70
CA GLU A 13 -7.36 0.23 -8.71
C GLU A 13 -8.61 -0.62 -8.39
N PRO A 14 -8.65 -1.90 -8.82
CA PRO A 14 -9.68 -2.83 -8.37
C PRO A 14 -9.69 -2.93 -6.84
N TYR A 15 -10.85 -3.27 -6.25
CA TYR A 15 -11.00 -3.35 -4.80
C TYR A 15 -9.95 -4.27 -4.13
N GLU A 16 -9.64 -5.42 -4.75
CA GLU A 16 -8.57 -6.31 -4.29
C GLU A 16 -7.21 -5.60 -4.22
N GLY A 17 -6.90 -4.69 -5.16
CA GLY A 17 -5.69 -3.89 -5.16
C GLY A 17 -5.63 -2.87 -4.03
N GLN A 18 -6.78 -2.32 -3.62
CA GLN A 18 -6.86 -1.43 -2.46
C GLN A 18 -6.61 -2.21 -1.16
N VAL A 19 -7.21 -3.40 -1.02
CA VAL A 19 -6.95 -4.29 0.11
C VAL A 19 -5.48 -4.71 0.12
N ALA A 20 -4.89 -5.00 -1.06
CA ALA A 20 -3.49 -5.37 -1.21
C ALA A 20 -2.51 -4.31 -0.67
N VAL A 21 -2.73 -3.02 -0.99
CA VAL A 21 -1.91 -1.93 -0.42
C VAL A 21 -2.06 -1.89 1.10
N GLY A 22 -3.28 -2.03 1.61
CA GLY A 22 -3.54 -2.11 3.05
C GLY A 22 -2.79 -3.26 3.73
N ALA A 23 -2.80 -4.43 3.10
CA ALA A 23 -2.09 -5.61 3.59
C ALA A 23 -0.56 -5.38 3.61
N VAL A 24 0.03 -4.77 2.57
CA VAL A 24 1.46 -4.44 2.54
C VAL A 24 1.84 -3.50 3.70
N ILE A 25 1.04 -2.47 4.00
CA ILE A 25 1.28 -1.56 5.13
C ILE A 25 1.30 -2.35 6.45
N LEU A 26 0.33 -3.26 6.63
CA LEU A 26 0.25 -4.09 7.82
C LEU A 26 1.41 -5.09 7.91
N ASN A 27 1.81 -5.69 6.78
CA ASN A 27 2.95 -6.60 6.70
C ASN A 27 4.25 -5.89 7.06
N ARG A 28 4.48 -4.67 6.54
CA ARG A 28 5.62 -3.83 6.94
C ARG A 28 5.62 -3.56 8.43
N SER A 29 4.46 -3.20 9.02
CA SER A 29 4.40 -2.90 10.46
C SER A 29 4.77 -4.08 11.38
N LYS A 30 4.77 -5.31 10.83
CA LYS A 30 5.15 -6.56 11.51
C LYS A 30 6.54 -7.06 11.09
N HIS A 31 7.16 -6.46 10.09
CA HIS A 31 8.42 -6.94 9.52
C HIS A 31 9.62 -6.20 10.14
N PRO A 32 10.70 -6.90 10.55
CA PRO A 32 11.81 -6.30 11.30
C PRO A 32 12.60 -5.22 10.52
N SER A 33 12.50 -5.20 9.19
CA SER A 33 13.15 -4.18 8.35
C SER A 33 12.40 -2.85 8.26
N PHE A 34 11.26 -2.70 8.93
CA PHE A 34 10.41 -1.52 8.87
C PHE A 34 10.01 -1.04 10.26
N PRO A 35 9.49 0.20 10.39
CA PRO A 35 8.92 0.68 11.63
C PRO A 35 7.80 -0.23 12.14
N ASN A 36 7.76 -0.46 13.46
CA ASN A 36 6.84 -1.37 14.12
C ASN A 36 5.43 -0.80 14.39
N SER A 37 5.00 0.20 13.60
CA SER A 37 3.67 0.78 13.70
C SER A 37 3.14 1.21 12.34
N VAL A 38 1.81 1.17 12.17
CA VAL A 38 1.15 1.57 10.92
C VAL A 38 1.51 3.01 10.54
N ASN A 39 1.51 3.94 11.50
CA ASN A 39 1.90 5.32 11.23
C ASN A 39 3.39 5.44 10.93
N GLY A 40 4.26 4.70 11.62
CA GLY A 40 5.69 4.70 11.31
C GLY A 40 5.99 4.21 9.89
N VAL A 41 5.25 3.21 9.41
CA VAL A 41 5.33 2.74 8.02
C VAL A 41 4.82 3.81 7.06
N ILE A 42 3.63 4.37 7.31
CA ILE A 42 3.03 5.39 6.44
C ILE A 42 3.92 6.62 6.31
N PHE A 43 4.52 7.10 7.40
CA PHE A 43 5.36 8.30 7.40
C PHE A 43 6.85 8.02 7.15
N GLN A 44 7.21 6.81 6.73
CA GLN A 44 8.58 6.53 6.29
C GLN A 44 8.88 7.37 5.03
N PRO A 45 9.99 8.12 4.99
CA PRO A 45 10.30 9.00 3.86
C PRO A 45 10.31 8.26 2.52
N GLY A 46 9.58 8.77 1.53
CA GLY A 46 9.47 8.20 0.18
C GLY A 46 8.71 6.87 0.09
N ALA A 47 8.02 6.44 1.14
CA ALA A 47 7.27 5.18 1.13
C ALA A 47 5.89 5.31 0.47
N PHE A 48 5.28 6.49 0.54
CA PHE A 48 3.92 6.77 0.07
C PHE A 48 3.85 8.18 -0.51
N THR A 49 3.52 8.32 -1.79
CA THR A 49 3.49 9.62 -2.47
C THR A 49 2.43 10.53 -1.87
N ALA A 50 1.34 9.96 -1.37
CA ALA A 50 0.28 10.70 -0.70
C ALA A 50 0.77 11.47 0.55
N VAL A 51 1.84 11.01 1.20
CA VAL A 51 2.45 11.72 2.33
C VAL A 51 3.28 12.89 1.82
N ASP A 52 4.16 12.64 0.85
CA ASP A 52 5.06 13.63 0.28
C ASP A 52 4.29 14.79 -0.38
N ASP A 53 3.19 14.48 -1.07
CA ASP A 53 2.32 15.45 -1.76
C ASP A 53 1.29 16.11 -0.81
N GLY A 54 1.33 15.79 0.49
CA GLY A 54 0.39 16.30 1.50
C GLY A 54 -1.06 15.80 1.36
N GLN A 55 -1.35 14.98 0.34
CA GLN A 55 -2.66 14.42 0.06
C GLN A 55 -3.20 13.54 1.20
N ILE A 56 -2.34 13.01 2.07
CA ILE A 56 -2.77 12.22 3.22
C ILE A 56 -3.60 13.02 4.24
N TRP A 57 -3.56 14.35 4.17
CA TRP A 57 -4.36 15.24 5.02
C TRP A 57 -5.68 15.66 4.39
N THR A 58 -5.89 15.40 3.10
CA THR A 58 -7.12 15.79 2.42
C THR A 58 -8.31 14.95 2.90
N PRO A 59 -9.53 15.54 2.94
CA PRO A 59 -10.75 14.79 3.20
C PRO A 59 -10.93 13.72 2.11
N MET A 60 -11.19 12.49 2.56
CA MET A 60 -11.53 11.40 1.66
C MET A 60 -13.05 11.39 1.43
N PRO A 61 -13.54 11.07 0.22
CA PRO A 61 -14.97 10.94 -0.02
C PRO A 61 -15.62 9.93 0.94
N ASP A 62 -16.87 10.18 1.35
CA ASP A 62 -17.60 9.32 2.28
C ASP A 62 -17.84 7.90 1.72
N ASP A 63 -17.94 7.78 0.40
CA ASP A 63 -18.11 6.53 -0.34
C ASP A 63 -16.78 5.87 -0.76
N ALA A 64 -15.64 6.38 -0.28
CA ALA A 64 -14.35 5.83 -0.65
C ALA A 64 -14.21 4.38 -0.20
N SER A 65 -14.08 3.49 -1.19
CA SER A 65 -13.81 2.05 -0.98
C SER A 65 -12.58 1.78 -0.12
N ALA A 66 -11.64 2.73 -0.03
CA ALA A 66 -10.45 2.64 0.80
C ALA A 66 -10.75 2.48 2.31
N VAL A 67 -11.88 3.00 2.83
CA VAL A 67 -12.30 2.74 4.23
C VAL A 67 -12.62 1.27 4.43
N LYS A 68 -13.37 0.69 3.49
CA LYS A 68 -13.76 -0.71 3.52
C LYS A 68 -12.53 -1.60 3.34
N ALA A 69 -11.66 -1.26 2.39
CA ALA A 69 -10.41 -1.98 2.14
C ALA A 69 -9.49 -1.96 3.38
N ALA A 70 -9.40 -0.84 4.09
CA ALA A 70 -8.64 -0.76 5.34
C ALA A 70 -9.20 -1.70 6.42
N ARG A 71 -10.53 -1.77 6.56
CA ARG A 71 -11.19 -2.68 7.51
C ARG A 71 -10.94 -4.14 7.15
N ASP A 72 -11.05 -4.48 5.87
CA ASP A 72 -10.84 -5.84 5.39
C ASP A 72 -9.38 -6.30 5.57
N ALA A 73 -8.41 -5.42 5.29
CA ALA A 73 -7.00 -5.69 5.56
C ALA A 73 -6.74 -5.88 7.07
N LEU A 74 -7.32 -5.02 7.92
CA LEU A 74 -7.22 -5.15 9.38
C LEU A 74 -7.87 -6.43 9.91
N ALA A 75 -8.93 -6.91 9.25
CA ALA A 75 -9.58 -8.18 9.54
C ALA A 75 -8.76 -9.40 9.07
N GLY A 76 -7.62 -9.18 8.40
CA GLY A 76 -6.67 -10.22 8.02
C GLY A 76 -6.73 -10.64 6.56
N TRP A 77 -7.53 -9.97 5.71
CA TRP A 77 -7.49 -10.25 4.28
C TRP A 77 -6.20 -9.69 3.65
N ASP A 78 -5.30 -10.60 3.28
CA ASP A 78 -4.08 -10.28 2.53
C ASP A 78 -4.09 -10.97 1.14
N PRO A 79 -4.52 -10.27 0.07
CA PRO A 79 -4.50 -10.82 -1.29
C PRO A 79 -3.09 -10.93 -1.89
N THR A 80 -2.05 -10.39 -1.23
CA THR A 80 -0.66 -10.39 -1.72
C THR A 80 0.15 -11.60 -1.26
N GLY A 81 -0.33 -12.34 -0.26
CA GLY A 81 0.40 -13.48 0.30
C GLY A 81 1.65 -13.09 1.11
N GLY A 82 1.58 -11.99 1.86
CA GLY A 82 2.66 -11.53 2.73
C GLY A 82 3.69 -10.64 2.03
N CYS A 83 3.33 -9.96 0.95
CA CYS A 83 4.25 -9.03 0.30
C CYS A 83 4.50 -7.79 1.16
N ILE A 84 5.70 -7.23 1.04
CA ILE A 84 6.16 -6.02 1.75
C ILE A 84 6.59 -4.90 0.78
N TYR A 85 6.55 -5.16 -0.52
CA TYR A 85 6.82 -4.19 -1.57
C TYR A 85 5.73 -4.24 -2.64
N TYR A 86 5.48 -3.08 -3.26
CA TYR A 86 4.75 -2.99 -4.51
C TYR A 86 5.27 -1.83 -5.35
N TRP A 87 5.03 -1.87 -6.66
CA TRP A 87 5.32 -0.78 -7.57
C TRP A 87 4.44 -0.84 -8.82
N ASN A 88 4.24 0.31 -9.46
CA ASN A 88 3.61 0.37 -10.77
C ASN A 88 4.70 0.25 -11.86
N PRO A 89 4.70 -0.81 -12.69
CA PRO A 89 5.73 -1.02 -13.70
C PRO A 89 5.75 0.06 -14.79
N ALA A 90 4.67 0.84 -14.95
CA ALA A 90 4.61 1.93 -15.91
C ALA A 90 5.31 3.22 -15.44
N THR A 91 5.54 3.38 -14.12
CA THR A 91 6.10 4.62 -13.56
C THR A 91 7.33 4.40 -12.68
N ALA A 92 7.59 3.16 -12.22
CA ALA A 92 8.69 2.88 -11.31
C ALA A 92 10.07 2.98 -11.99
N THR A 93 10.90 3.89 -11.48
CA THR A 93 12.26 4.14 -11.98
C THR A 93 13.37 3.52 -11.13
N SER A 94 13.06 3.05 -9.91
CA SER A 94 14.04 2.47 -9.00
C SER A 94 14.61 1.16 -9.54
N GLN A 95 15.90 1.12 -9.92
CA GLN A 95 16.52 -0.13 -10.41
C GLN A 95 16.47 -1.25 -9.37
N TRP A 96 16.56 -0.91 -8.08
CA TRP A 96 16.51 -1.88 -7.00
C TRP A 96 15.16 -2.60 -6.92
N ILE A 97 14.02 -1.90 -7.14
CA ILE A 97 12.71 -2.57 -7.04
C ILE A 97 12.53 -3.62 -8.14
N TRP A 98 13.11 -3.38 -9.32
CA TRP A 98 13.10 -4.31 -10.44
C TRP A 98 13.98 -5.55 -10.23
N SER A 99 14.87 -5.53 -9.21
CA SER A 99 15.62 -6.73 -8.81
C SER A 99 14.79 -7.71 -7.96
N ARG A 100 13.62 -7.29 -7.46
CA ARG A 100 12.76 -8.13 -6.62
C ARG A 100 11.94 -9.08 -7.48
N PRO A 101 11.88 -10.38 -7.15
CA PRO A 101 10.99 -11.32 -7.83
C PRO A 101 9.52 -10.92 -7.63
N VAL A 102 8.79 -10.75 -8.73
CA VAL A 102 7.35 -10.47 -8.67
C VAL A 102 6.61 -11.71 -8.18
N VAL A 103 5.87 -11.57 -7.09
CA VAL A 103 5.04 -12.63 -6.49
C VAL A 103 3.64 -12.62 -7.09
N LYS A 104 3.05 -11.43 -7.25
CA LYS A 104 1.69 -11.27 -7.78
C LYS A 104 1.53 -9.93 -8.48
N THR A 105 0.58 -9.87 -9.41
CA THR A 105 0.11 -8.64 -10.05
C THR A 105 -1.36 -8.46 -9.73
N ILE A 106 -1.74 -7.29 -9.21
CA ILE A 106 -3.14 -6.92 -8.95
C ILE A 106 -3.35 -5.52 -9.49
N GLY A 107 -4.25 -5.38 -10.45
CA GLY A 107 -4.44 -4.11 -11.17
C GLY A 107 -3.14 -3.68 -11.85
N LYS A 108 -2.71 -2.45 -11.57
CA LYS A 108 -1.48 -1.85 -12.10
C LYS A 108 -0.25 -2.12 -11.22
N HIS A 109 -0.38 -2.83 -10.10
CA HIS A 109 0.72 -3.04 -9.17
C HIS A 109 1.32 -4.44 -9.26
N TYR A 110 2.65 -4.48 -9.30
CA TYR A 110 3.44 -5.67 -8.99
C TYR A 110 3.70 -5.71 -7.49
N PHE A 111 3.65 -6.89 -6.89
CA PHE A 111 3.87 -7.13 -5.47
C PHE A 111 5.03 -8.10 -5.27
N ALA A 112 5.86 -7.82 -4.26
CA ALA A 112 7.01 -8.64 -3.92
C ALA A 112 7.27 -8.72 -2.41
N LYS A 113 8.08 -9.72 -2.02
CA LYS A 113 8.67 -9.86 -0.69
C LYS A 113 10.03 -9.19 -0.63
#